data_AF-A0A3P9PZN0-F1
#
_entry.id   AF-A0A3P9PZN0-F1
#
_cell.length_a   1.000
_cell.length_b   1.000
_cell.length_c   1.000
_cell.angle_alpha   90.00
_cell.angle_beta   90.00
_cell.angle_gamma   90.00
#
_symmetry.space_group_name_H-M   'P 1'
#
loop_
_entity.id
_entity.type
_entity.pdbx_description
1 polymer ?
#
loop_
_entity_poly.entity_id
_entity_poly.type
_entity_poly.pdbx_seq_one_letter_code
_entity_poly.pdbx_strand_id
1 'polypeptide(L)'
;CLNTLDGSYPECQAQELFDEFVSASTCRAALRCFSQLCEHLQLDHSTTEKPLYQPIKRRLNYWKANALWAKLDRRAAQQEYQRGRVCRNMTCVIIGAGPCGLRTAVELCFMGARVVVLEKRESFSRNNVLHLWPFTIYDLRGLGAKKFYGKFCAGSIDHISIRQLQLVLLKVALLLGAEVHVNVEFKQLEGWRMEVSPKSHPVSQMEFDVIIGADGRRNTLPGFRRKEFRGKLAIAITANFKNRNTSAEAKVEEISGVAFIFNQRFFQELRQETGSSEPAGLTETPGLELSLT
;
A
#
# COMPACT_ATOMS: atom_id res chain seq x y z
N CYS A 1 -56.75 -0.75 -10.96
CA CYS A 1 -55.96 0.47 -10.69
C CYS A 1 -54.95 0.12 -9.61
N LEU A 2 -53.73 -0.25 -9.99
CA LEU A 2 -52.58 0.63 -10.28
C LEU A 2 -51.81 1.06 -9.01
N ASN A 3 -50.87 0.18 -8.64
CA ASN A 3 -49.46 0.41 -8.32
C ASN A 3 -48.98 1.41 -7.24
N THR A 4 -47.73 1.13 -6.83
CA THR A 4 -46.72 1.97 -6.13
C THR A 4 -46.90 2.16 -4.61
N LEU A 5 -45.90 1.91 -3.75
CA LEU A 5 -44.47 1.55 -3.95
C LEU A 5 -43.97 0.49 -2.94
N ASP A 6 -42.98 -0.31 -3.37
CA ASP A 6 -42.19 -1.22 -2.53
C ASP A 6 -41.34 -0.46 -1.49
N GLY A 7 -41.28 -0.98 -0.26
CA GLY A 7 -40.42 -0.50 0.81
C GLY A 7 -39.22 -1.42 1.06
N SER A 8 -38.11 -1.20 0.36
CA SER A 8 -36.87 -2.00 0.50
C SER A 8 -35.67 -1.22 -0.09
N TYR A 9 -34.44 -1.22 0.45
CA TYR A 9 -33.88 -1.75 1.71
C TYR A 9 -32.82 -0.73 2.23
N PRO A 10 -32.82 -0.32 3.51
CA PRO A 10 -31.72 0.50 4.06
C PRO A 10 -30.35 -0.22 3.99
N GLU A 11 -30.36 -1.56 3.98
CA GLU A 11 -29.16 -2.39 3.96
C GLU A 11 -28.41 -2.39 2.61
N CYS A 12 -29.02 -1.92 1.52
CA CYS A 12 -28.42 -1.97 0.18
C CYS A 12 -27.28 -0.94 0.02
N GLN A 13 -27.51 0.30 0.48
CA GLN A 13 -26.60 1.43 0.27
C GLN A 13 -25.23 1.23 0.95
N ALA A 14 -25.19 0.65 2.15
CA ALA A 14 -23.94 0.34 2.85
C ALA A 14 -23.09 -0.70 2.10
N GLN A 15 -23.73 -1.67 1.44
CA GLN A 15 -23.07 -2.71 0.64
C GLN A 15 -22.50 -2.13 -0.67
N GLU A 16 -23.26 -1.24 -1.32
CA GLU A 16 -22.83 -0.51 -2.52
C GLU A 16 -21.60 0.36 -2.23
N LEU A 17 -21.64 1.20 -1.19
CA LEU A 17 -20.52 2.05 -0.77
C LEU A 17 -19.26 1.24 -0.45
N PHE A 18 -19.41 0.05 0.17
CA PHE A 18 -18.29 -0.85 0.42
C PHE A 18 -17.75 -1.51 -0.87
N ASP A 19 -18.62 -1.92 -1.80
CA ASP A 19 -18.17 -2.46 -3.10
C ASP A 19 -17.52 -1.38 -3.99
N GLU A 20 -17.95 -0.12 -3.92
CA GLU A 20 -17.26 1.04 -4.51
C GLU A 20 -15.86 1.23 -3.89
N PHE A 21 -15.77 1.25 -2.56
CA PHE A 21 -14.49 1.32 -1.86
C PHE A 21 -13.55 0.17 -2.23
N VAL A 22 -14.07 -1.05 -2.32
CA VAL A 22 -13.31 -2.24 -2.75
C VAL A 22 -12.84 -2.10 -4.20
N SER A 23 -13.65 -1.57 -5.12
CA SER A 23 -13.31 -1.42 -6.54
C SER A 23 -12.50 -0.15 -6.87
N ALA A 24 -12.43 0.84 -5.97
CA ALA A 24 -11.74 2.11 -6.18
C ALA A 24 -10.27 1.93 -6.62
N SER A 25 -9.92 2.52 -7.77
CA SER A 25 -8.63 2.32 -8.47
C SER A 25 -7.61 3.46 -8.29
N THR A 26 -7.94 4.45 -7.46
CA THR A 26 -7.09 5.61 -7.12
C THR A 26 -7.15 5.91 -5.62
N CYS A 27 -6.11 6.55 -5.08
CA CYS A 27 -6.04 6.94 -3.67
C CYS A 27 -7.21 7.87 -3.29
N ARG A 28 -7.44 8.93 -4.08
CA ARG A 28 -8.57 9.86 -3.90
C ARG A 28 -9.92 9.16 -3.89
N ALA A 29 -10.17 8.23 -4.82
CA ALA A 29 -11.44 7.49 -4.86
C ALA A 29 -11.60 6.57 -3.64
N ALA A 30 -10.55 5.85 -3.23
CA ALA A 30 -10.60 4.99 -2.06
C ALA A 30 -10.87 5.77 -0.77
N LEU A 31 -10.23 6.93 -0.58
CA LEU A 31 -10.48 7.82 0.56
C LEU A 31 -11.91 8.37 0.55
N ARG A 32 -12.40 8.83 -0.62
CA ARG A 32 -13.76 9.37 -0.76
C ARG A 32 -14.83 8.32 -0.44
N CYS A 33 -14.79 7.16 -1.09
CA CYS A 33 -15.76 6.09 -0.86
C CYS A 33 -15.69 5.58 0.59
N PHE A 34 -14.52 5.61 1.23
CA PHE A 34 -14.39 5.27 2.66
C PHE A 34 -15.02 6.32 3.59
N SER A 35 -14.87 7.62 3.29
CA SER A 35 -15.55 8.70 4.02
C SER A 35 -17.07 8.55 3.94
N GLN A 36 -17.59 8.40 2.72
CA GLN A 36 -19.02 8.21 2.46
C GLN A 36 -19.57 6.96 3.17
N LEU A 37 -18.79 5.88 3.21
CA LEU A 37 -19.11 4.68 3.98
C LEU A 37 -19.14 4.95 5.50
N CYS A 38 -18.16 5.66 6.04
CA CYS A 38 -18.14 6.01 7.47
C CYS A 38 -19.30 6.94 7.87
N GLU A 39 -19.61 7.93 7.03
CA GLU A 39 -20.75 8.84 7.19
C GLU A 39 -22.08 8.08 7.18
N HIS A 40 -22.32 7.24 6.16
CA HIS A 40 -23.54 6.42 6.07
C HIS A 40 -23.66 5.43 7.23
N LEU A 41 -22.56 4.82 7.65
CA LEU A 41 -22.52 3.92 8.80
C LEU A 41 -22.58 4.66 10.15
N GLN A 42 -22.65 6.00 10.20
CA GLN A 42 -22.65 6.81 11.43
C GLN A 42 -21.46 6.49 12.34
N LEU A 43 -20.25 6.52 11.77
CA LEU A 43 -18.99 6.30 12.46
C LEU A 43 -18.34 7.64 12.76
N ASP A 44 -18.43 8.07 14.02
CA ASP A 44 -17.88 9.35 14.46
C ASP A 44 -16.35 9.30 14.58
N HIS A 45 -15.67 9.92 13.61
CA HIS A 45 -14.22 10.10 13.60
C HIS A 45 -13.66 10.92 14.79
N SER A 46 -14.51 11.67 15.50
CA SER A 46 -14.11 12.50 16.65
C SER A 46 -14.14 11.74 17.99
N THR A 47 -14.80 10.59 18.08
CA THR A 47 -14.86 9.80 19.32
C THR A 47 -13.58 9.00 19.58
N THR A 48 -13.12 9.04 20.83
CA THR A 48 -11.86 8.42 21.29
C THR A 48 -11.89 6.88 21.29
N GLU A 49 -13.05 6.25 21.09
CA GLU A 49 -13.21 4.80 21.09
C GLU A 49 -12.71 4.12 19.80
N LYS A 50 -11.39 3.96 19.71
CA LYS A 50 -10.76 3.06 18.73
C LYS A 50 -10.89 1.60 19.22
N PRO A 51 -11.19 0.62 18.33
CA PRO A 51 -10.96 0.65 16.89
C PRO A 51 -12.25 0.69 16.03
N LEU A 52 -12.23 1.52 14.98
CA LEU A 52 -13.30 1.67 13.96
C LEU A 52 -13.69 0.34 13.28
N TYR A 53 -12.77 -0.62 13.20
CA TYR A 53 -12.99 -1.94 12.60
C TYR A 53 -14.21 -2.69 13.16
N GLN A 54 -14.42 -2.67 14.49
CA GLN A 54 -15.50 -3.46 15.11
C GLN A 54 -16.89 -2.88 14.79
N PRO A 55 -17.14 -1.55 14.89
CA PRO A 55 -18.34 -0.92 14.34
C PRO A 55 -18.56 -1.18 12.86
N ILE A 56 -17.54 -1.01 12.00
CA ILE A 56 -17.64 -1.26 10.54
C ILE A 56 -18.13 -2.69 10.29
N LYS A 57 -17.45 -3.68 10.86
CA LYS A 57 -17.77 -5.10 10.70
C LYS A 57 -19.19 -5.45 11.17
N ARG A 58 -19.64 -4.89 12.31
CA ARG A 58 -20.99 -5.14 12.85
C ARG A 58 -22.08 -4.57 11.95
N ARG A 59 -21.83 -3.39 11.35
CA ARG A 59 -22.80 -2.68 10.48
C ARG A 59 -22.69 -3.11 9.00
N LEU A 60 -21.67 -3.88 8.61
CA LEU A 60 -21.48 -4.46 7.27
C LEU A 60 -21.39 -6.00 7.30
N ASN A 61 -22.49 -6.66 7.65
CA ASN A 61 -22.60 -8.11 7.63
C ASN A 61 -23.22 -8.60 6.31
N TYR A 62 -22.41 -8.85 5.28
CA TYR A 62 -22.89 -9.44 4.03
C TYR A 62 -21.80 -10.29 3.34
N TRP A 63 -22.22 -11.21 2.47
CA TRP A 63 -21.37 -12.31 1.97
C TRP A 63 -20.04 -11.86 1.34
N LYS A 64 -20.03 -10.74 0.60
CA LYS A 64 -18.82 -10.20 -0.05
C LYS A 64 -17.80 -9.63 0.94
N ALA A 65 -18.22 -9.17 2.12
CA ALA A 65 -17.35 -8.60 3.14
C ALA A 65 -16.96 -9.62 4.22
N ASN A 66 -17.84 -10.57 4.54
CA ASN A 66 -17.60 -11.58 5.58
C ASN A 66 -16.33 -12.42 5.32
N ALA A 67 -16.00 -12.70 4.05
CA ALA A 67 -14.75 -13.37 3.68
C ALA A 67 -13.48 -12.53 3.93
N LEU A 68 -13.59 -11.20 3.95
CA LEU A 68 -12.52 -10.28 4.37
C LEU A 68 -12.45 -10.19 5.90
N TRP A 69 -13.59 -10.08 6.58
CA TRP A 69 -13.67 -10.04 8.04
C TRP A 69 -13.00 -11.27 8.67
N ALA A 70 -13.33 -12.48 8.20
CA ALA A 70 -12.72 -13.72 8.69
C ALA A 70 -11.18 -13.75 8.54
N LYS A 71 -10.62 -13.03 7.57
CA LYS A 71 -9.17 -12.89 7.37
C LYS A 71 -8.55 -11.91 8.35
N LEU A 72 -9.13 -10.71 8.47
CA LEU A 72 -8.65 -9.68 9.39
C LEU A 72 -8.82 -10.08 10.86
N ASP A 73 -9.93 -10.75 11.20
CA ASP A 73 -10.16 -11.37 12.52
C ASP A 73 -9.09 -12.41 12.86
N ARG A 74 -8.76 -13.30 11.92
CA ARG A 74 -7.71 -14.33 12.11
C ARG A 74 -6.35 -13.70 12.37
N ARG A 75 -6.03 -12.58 11.70
CA ARG A 75 -4.81 -11.80 11.98
C ARG A 75 -4.90 -11.15 13.37
N ALA A 76 -5.96 -10.41 13.67
CA ALA A 76 -6.16 -9.75 14.97
C ALA A 76 -6.19 -10.70 16.17
N ALA A 77 -6.52 -11.97 15.97
CA ALA A 77 -6.54 -13.02 17.00
C ALA A 77 -5.15 -13.61 17.34
N GLN A 78 -4.08 -13.22 16.64
CA GLN A 78 -2.72 -13.61 16.97
C GLN A 78 -2.33 -13.09 18.38
N GLN A 79 -1.57 -13.90 19.13
CA GLN A 79 -1.30 -13.68 20.55
C GLN A 79 -0.46 -12.41 20.78
N GLU A 80 0.42 -12.11 19.83
CA GLU A 80 1.32 -10.97 19.76
C GLU A 80 0.58 -9.62 19.83
N TYR A 81 -0.67 -9.56 19.36
CA TYR A 81 -1.49 -8.35 19.44
C TYR A 81 -2.26 -8.20 20.76
N GLN A 82 -2.30 -9.26 21.58
CA GLN A 82 -3.04 -9.31 22.85
C GLN A 82 -4.49 -8.78 22.77
N ARG A 83 -5.19 -9.06 21.65
CA ARG A 83 -6.53 -8.51 21.33
C ARG A 83 -6.57 -6.97 21.23
N GLY A 84 -5.55 -6.36 20.63
CA GLY A 84 -5.44 -4.91 20.44
C GLY A 84 -5.14 -4.13 21.71
N ARG A 85 -4.40 -4.74 22.65
CA ARG A 85 -4.10 -4.13 23.97
C ARG A 85 -2.67 -3.62 24.10
N VAL A 86 -1.74 -4.11 23.28
CA VAL A 86 -0.29 -3.83 23.41
C VAL A 86 0.01 -2.32 23.31
N CYS A 87 -0.62 -1.63 22.35
CA CYS A 87 -0.37 -0.21 22.08
C CYS A 87 -1.61 0.66 22.31
N ARG A 88 -2.60 0.21 23.11
CA ARG A 88 -3.94 0.85 23.23
C ARG A 88 -3.90 2.36 23.54
N ASN A 89 -2.91 2.78 24.32
CA ASN A 89 -2.78 4.17 24.76
C ASN A 89 -1.73 4.97 23.97
N MET A 90 -1.21 4.42 22.86
CA MET A 90 -0.17 5.06 22.04
C MET A 90 -0.76 5.70 20.79
N THR A 91 -0.32 6.94 20.50
CA THR A 91 -0.52 7.62 19.24
C THR A 91 0.75 7.52 18.40
N CYS A 92 0.64 6.88 17.24
CA CYS A 92 1.74 6.60 16.32
C CYS A 92 1.56 7.36 15.01
N VAL A 93 2.59 8.09 14.61
CA VAL A 93 2.64 8.87 13.36
C VAL A 93 3.55 8.19 12.35
N ILE A 94 3.09 8.04 11.11
CA ILE A 94 3.85 7.43 10.02
C ILE A 94 4.00 8.45 8.89
N ILE A 95 5.24 8.79 8.56
CA ILE A 95 5.56 9.68 7.45
C ILE A 95 5.72 8.84 6.18
N GLY A 96 4.77 8.92 5.26
CA GLY A 96 4.79 8.29 3.94
C GLY A 96 3.82 7.12 3.79
N ALA A 97 2.88 7.23 2.84
CA ALA A 97 1.94 6.16 2.47
C ALA A 97 2.53 5.23 1.39
N GLY A 98 3.84 4.93 1.48
CA GLY A 98 4.48 3.87 0.70
C GLY A 98 4.04 2.47 1.18
N PRO A 99 4.35 1.40 0.44
CA PRO A 99 4.02 0.03 0.87
C PRO A 99 4.48 -0.28 2.30
N CYS A 100 5.72 0.07 2.66
CA CYS A 100 6.25 -0.15 4.01
C CYS A 100 5.47 0.64 5.06
N GLY A 101 5.25 1.95 4.87
CA GLY A 101 4.53 2.79 5.83
C GLY A 101 3.08 2.35 6.05
N LEU A 102 2.36 2.02 4.98
CA LEU A 102 1.00 1.47 5.09
C LEU A 102 0.99 0.07 5.73
N ARG A 103 2.01 -0.76 5.47
CA ARG A 103 2.13 -2.08 6.12
C ARG A 103 2.42 -1.96 7.62
N THR A 104 3.24 -0.99 8.03
CA THR A 104 3.46 -0.65 9.45
C THR A 104 2.19 -0.10 10.09
N ALA A 105 1.42 0.72 9.38
CA ALA A 105 0.12 1.21 9.86
C ALA A 105 -0.82 0.06 10.23
N VAL A 106 -0.91 -0.95 9.35
CA VAL A 106 -1.73 -2.15 9.56
C VAL A 106 -1.32 -2.92 10.83
N GLU A 107 -0.02 -3.13 11.09
CA GLU A 107 0.42 -3.79 12.33
C GLU A 107 0.06 -2.96 13.58
N LEU A 108 0.32 -1.65 13.56
CA LEU A 108 0.06 -0.78 14.70
C LEU A 108 -1.44 -0.68 15.02
N CYS A 109 -2.31 -0.72 14.00
CA CYS A 109 -3.75 -0.85 14.21
C CYS A 109 -4.12 -2.19 14.87
N PHE A 110 -3.53 -3.32 14.45
CA PHE A 110 -3.76 -4.61 15.12
C PHE A 110 -3.26 -4.63 16.57
N MET A 111 -2.16 -3.93 16.88
CA MET A 111 -1.66 -3.73 18.24
C MET A 111 -2.54 -2.79 19.09
N GLY A 112 -3.49 -2.08 18.48
CA GLY A 112 -4.46 -1.20 19.15
C GLY A 112 -4.09 0.28 19.21
N ALA A 113 -3.02 0.72 18.53
CA ALA A 113 -2.60 2.12 18.55
C ALA A 113 -3.56 3.05 17.81
N ARG A 114 -3.59 4.33 18.19
CA ARG A 114 -4.05 5.40 17.30
C ARG A 114 -2.99 5.59 16.21
N VAL A 115 -3.32 5.27 14.97
CA VAL A 115 -2.39 5.42 13.84
C VAL A 115 -2.79 6.59 12.96
N VAL A 116 -1.83 7.49 12.71
CA VAL A 116 -1.97 8.62 11.78
C VAL A 116 -0.88 8.52 10.70
N VAL A 117 -1.26 8.55 9.43
CA VAL A 117 -0.36 8.45 8.28
C VAL A 117 -0.39 9.75 7.49
N LEU A 118 0.77 10.36 7.27
CA LEU A 118 0.93 11.55 6.43
C LEU A 118 1.49 11.16 5.06
N GLU A 119 0.85 11.59 3.97
CA GLU A 119 1.43 11.51 2.63
C GLU A 119 1.34 12.86 1.93
N LYS A 120 2.51 13.36 1.56
CA LYS A 120 2.74 14.60 0.79
C LYS A 120 2.15 14.63 -0.63
N ARG A 121 1.56 13.53 -1.11
CA ARG A 121 0.95 13.38 -2.45
C ARG A 121 -0.52 12.98 -2.30
N GLU A 122 -1.31 13.29 -3.31
CA GLU A 122 -2.70 12.84 -3.44
C GLU A 122 -2.90 11.57 -4.27
N SER A 123 -1.84 11.06 -4.92
CA SER A 123 -1.97 9.95 -5.87
C SER A 123 -0.83 8.94 -5.81
N PHE A 124 -1.19 7.68 -6.12
CA PHE A 124 -0.26 6.57 -6.29
C PHE A 124 -0.01 6.37 -7.78
N SER A 125 1.09 6.94 -8.28
CA SER A 125 1.40 7.05 -9.71
C SER A 125 2.48 6.08 -10.23
N ARG A 126 3.21 5.40 -9.34
CA ARG A 126 4.32 4.51 -9.72
C ARG A 126 3.80 3.19 -10.28
N ASN A 127 4.06 2.95 -11.57
CA ASN A 127 3.65 1.74 -12.27
C ASN A 127 4.68 0.60 -12.17
N ASN A 128 5.95 0.91 -11.88
CA ASN A 128 7.02 -0.08 -11.69
C ASN A 128 6.57 -1.24 -10.80
N VAL A 129 7.04 -2.43 -11.15
CA VAL A 129 6.69 -3.69 -10.51
C VAL A 129 7.69 -4.04 -9.41
N LEU A 130 7.18 -4.63 -8.33
CA LEU A 130 7.95 -5.22 -7.24
C LEU A 130 7.73 -6.73 -7.26
N HIS A 131 8.81 -7.50 -7.32
CA HIS A 131 8.79 -8.91 -6.99
C HIS A 131 8.47 -9.11 -5.49
N LEU A 132 7.72 -10.16 -5.15
CA LEU A 132 7.28 -10.49 -3.79
C LEU A 132 7.79 -11.89 -3.40
N TRP A 133 8.56 -11.96 -2.32
CA TRP A 133 8.94 -13.25 -1.75
C TRP A 133 7.71 -14.01 -1.24
N PRO A 134 7.75 -15.36 -1.16
CA PRO A 134 6.60 -16.18 -0.78
C PRO A 134 5.91 -15.76 0.53
N PHE A 135 6.68 -15.32 1.53
CA PHE A 135 6.14 -14.85 2.81
C PHE A 135 5.32 -13.56 2.66
N THR A 136 5.73 -12.64 1.78
CA THR A 136 5.01 -11.40 1.47
C THR A 136 3.71 -11.69 0.72
N ILE A 137 3.72 -12.67 -0.19
CA ILE A 137 2.50 -13.14 -0.86
C ILE A 137 1.54 -13.75 0.17
N TYR A 138 2.03 -14.56 1.10
CA TYR A 138 1.23 -15.14 2.18
C TYR A 138 0.62 -14.07 3.10
N ASP A 139 1.43 -13.10 3.54
CA ASP A 139 1.00 -11.98 4.39
C ASP A 139 -0.11 -11.15 3.72
N LEU A 140 0.08 -10.74 2.47
CA LEU A 140 -0.91 -9.98 1.69
C LEU A 140 -2.17 -10.81 1.40
N ARG A 141 -2.06 -12.12 1.14
CA ARG A 141 -3.22 -13.05 1.07
C ARG A 141 -3.94 -13.17 2.42
N GLY A 142 -3.21 -13.07 3.53
CA GLY A 142 -3.70 -13.00 4.91
C GLY A 142 -4.48 -11.73 5.20
N LEU A 143 -4.03 -10.58 4.68
CA LEU A 143 -4.73 -9.27 4.76
C LEU A 143 -5.87 -9.12 3.73
N GLY A 144 -6.14 -10.15 2.92
CA GLY A 144 -7.25 -10.14 1.96
C GLY A 144 -6.97 -9.42 0.64
N ALA A 145 -5.71 -9.27 0.22
CA ALA A 145 -5.31 -8.57 -1.01
C ALA A 145 -6.15 -8.96 -2.26
N LYS A 146 -6.49 -10.24 -2.43
CA LYS A 146 -7.31 -10.73 -3.55
C LYS A 146 -8.74 -10.16 -3.59
N LYS A 147 -9.29 -9.66 -2.47
CA LYS A 147 -10.57 -8.93 -2.42
C LYS A 147 -10.47 -7.54 -3.05
N PHE A 148 -9.34 -6.85 -2.84
CA PHE A 148 -9.08 -5.49 -3.34
C PHE A 148 -8.43 -5.46 -4.73
N TYR A 149 -7.75 -6.55 -5.11
CA TYR A 149 -7.09 -6.72 -6.39
C TYR A 149 -7.24 -8.18 -6.84
N GLY A 150 -8.27 -8.49 -7.64
CA GLY A 150 -8.62 -9.86 -8.02
C GLY A 150 -7.52 -10.64 -8.76
N LYS A 151 -6.62 -9.92 -9.45
CA LYS A 151 -5.45 -10.46 -10.14
C LYS A 151 -4.25 -10.76 -9.22
N PHE A 152 -4.34 -10.46 -7.90
CA PHE A 152 -3.23 -10.60 -6.97
C PHE A 152 -2.66 -12.02 -6.92
N CYS A 153 -1.43 -12.18 -7.40
CA CYS A 153 -0.68 -13.44 -7.45
C CYS A 153 -1.55 -14.62 -7.92
N ALA A 154 -2.15 -14.46 -9.10
CA ALA A 154 -2.91 -15.50 -9.79
C ALA A 154 -1.96 -16.41 -10.60
N GLY A 155 -2.17 -17.72 -10.55
CA GLY A 155 -1.22 -18.67 -11.15
C GLY A 155 0.15 -18.58 -10.47
N SER A 156 1.21 -18.46 -11.28
CA SER A 156 2.61 -18.31 -10.87
C SER A 156 3.04 -16.87 -10.59
N ILE A 157 2.19 -15.85 -10.83
CA ILE A 157 2.56 -14.43 -10.67
C ILE A 157 3.03 -14.16 -9.23
N ASP A 158 4.27 -13.71 -9.08
CA ASP A 158 4.90 -13.41 -7.79
C ASP A 158 5.13 -11.90 -7.56
N HIS A 159 4.60 -11.04 -8.43
CA HIS A 159 4.94 -9.62 -8.46
C HIS A 159 3.70 -8.70 -8.40
N ILE A 160 3.88 -7.41 -8.11
CA ILE A 160 2.81 -6.39 -8.08
C ILE A 160 3.35 -4.99 -8.39
N SER A 161 2.60 -4.17 -9.13
CA SER A 161 2.95 -2.75 -9.30
C SER A 161 2.84 -1.96 -7.99
N ILE A 162 3.78 -1.04 -7.75
CA ILE A 162 3.86 -0.26 -6.52
C ILE A 162 2.52 0.41 -6.17
N ARG A 163 1.86 1.04 -7.15
CA ARG A 163 0.56 1.69 -6.94
C ARG A 163 -0.56 0.72 -6.52
N GLN A 164 -0.57 -0.52 -7.01
CA GLN A 164 -1.59 -1.50 -6.63
C GLN A 164 -1.35 -2.00 -5.20
N LEU A 165 -0.08 -2.23 -4.83
CA LEU A 165 0.28 -2.57 -3.46
C LEU A 165 -0.09 -1.44 -2.47
N GLN A 166 0.16 -0.18 -2.84
CA GLN A 166 -0.29 0.98 -2.07
C GLN A 166 -1.82 1.03 -1.91
N LEU A 167 -2.61 0.75 -2.97
CA LEU A 167 -4.07 0.71 -2.88
C LEU A 167 -4.60 -0.42 -1.98
N VAL A 168 -4.03 -1.62 -2.10
CA VAL A 168 -4.39 -2.77 -1.26
C VAL A 168 -4.15 -2.44 0.22
N LEU A 169 -2.95 -1.98 0.57
CA LEU A 169 -2.60 -1.69 1.96
C LEU A 169 -3.32 -0.46 2.51
N LEU A 170 -3.60 0.57 1.69
CA LEU A 170 -4.43 1.70 2.08
C LEU A 170 -5.83 1.26 2.51
N LYS A 171 -6.48 0.39 1.72
CA LYS A 171 -7.84 -0.10 2.03
C LYS A 171 -7.86 -0.91 3.33
N VAL A 172 -6.85 -1.74 3.57
CA VAL A 172 -6.71 -2.48 4.85
C VAL A 172 -6.48 -1.53 6.02
N ALA A 173 -5.58 -0.55 5.89
CA ALA A 173 -5.28 0.42 6.95
C ALA A 173 -6.50 1.27 7.34
N LEU A 174 -7.27 1.76 6.34
CA LEU A 174 -8.51 2.51 6.57
C LEU A 174 -9.55 1.66 7.32
N LEU A 175 -9.80 0.42 6.89
CA LEU A 175 -10.73 -0.49 7.56
C LEU A 175 -10.33 -0.83 9.01
N LEU A 176 -9.03 -0.81 9.32
CA LEU A 176 -8.51 -1.00 10.67
C LEU A 176 -8.50 0.30 11.50
N GLY A 177 -8.87 1.43 10.91
CA GLY A 177 -9.03 2.72 11.60
C GLY A 177 -7.81 3.63 11.61
N ALA A 178 -6.88 3.47 10.67
CA ALA A 178 -5.79 4.43 10.46
C ALA A 178 -6.33 5.74 9.85
N GLU A 179 -5.95 6.88 10.43
CA GLU A 179 -6.22 8.22 9.89
C GLU A 179 -5.19 8.52 8.79
N VAL A 180 -5.60 8.72 7.53
CA VAL A 180 -4.67 8.93 6.40
C VAL A 180 -4.86 10.30 5.79
N HIS A 181 -3.88 11.18 5.95
CA HIS A 181 -3.89 12.55 5.45
C HIS A 181 -2.99 12.69 4.22
N VAL A 182 -3.63 12.83 3.05
CA VAL A 182 -2.96 13.10 1.77
C VAL A 182 -2.80 14.61 1.55
N ASN A 183 -1.86 15.00 0.68
CA ASN A 183 -1.42 16.39 0.48
C ASN A 183 -0.88 17.07 1.76
N VAL A 184 -0.40 16.29 2.73
CA VAL A 184 0.24 16.79 3.96
C VAL A 184 1.71 16.36 3.98
N GLU A 185 2.63 17.30 3.83
CA GLU A 185 4.07 17.05 3.91
C GLU A 185 4.60 17.36 5.30
N PHE A 186 5.11 16.36 6.01
CA PHE A 186 5.90 16.53 7.22
C PHE A 186 7.16 17.38 6.92
N LYS A 187 7.47 18.34 7.80
CA LYS A 187 8.63 19.23 7.68
C LYS A 187 9.68 18.93 8.75
N GLN A 188 9.31 19.03 10.02
CA GLN A 188 10.21 18.81 11.16
C GLN A 188 9.45 18.35 12.42
N LEU A 189 10.21 17.86 13.40
CA LEU A 189 9.72 17.61 14.76
C LEU A 189 9.78 18.90 15.59
N GLU A 190 8.72 19.16 16.36
CA GLU A 190 8.66 20.22 17.36
C GLU A 190 8.34 19.57 18.71
N GLY A 191 9.36 18.96 19.32
CA GLY A 191 9.18 18.01 20.41
C GLY A 191 8.43 16.76 19.94
N TRP A 192 7.35 16.41 20.64
CA TRP A 192 6.41 15.34 20.27
C TRP A 192 5.20 15.86 19.47
N ARG A 193 5.38 16.99 18.78
CA ARG A 193 4.48 17.55 17.75
C ARG A 193 5.21 17.64 16.42
N MET A 194 4.48 18.02 15.37
CA MET A 194 4.98 18.04 13.99
C MET A 194 4.70 19.37 13.31
N GLU A 195 5.71 19.94 12.65
CA GLU A 195 5.45 20.93 11.61
C GLU A 195 5.04 20.19 10.32
N VAL A 196 3.94 20.61 9.72
CA VAL A 196 3.45 20.10 8.44
C VAL A 196 3.13 21.22 7.46
N SER A 197 3.11 20.89 6.17
CA SER A 197 2.61 21.75 5.10
C SER A 197 1.35 21.14 4.50
N PRO A 198 0.20 21.86 4.47
CA PRO A 198 0.00 23.23 4.94
C PRO A 198 -0.02 23.34 6.48
N LYS A 199 0.53 24.42 7.05
CA LYS A 199 0.65 24.60 8.52
C LYS A 199 -0.70 24.62 9.26
N SER A 200 -1.76 25.05 8.57
CA SER A 200 -3.13 25.08 9.07
C SER A 200 -3.80 23.71 9.18
N HIS A 201 -3.16 22.62 8.72
CA HIS A 201 -3.74 21.29 8.81
C HIS A 201 -3.83 20.83 10.28
N PRO A 202 -4.99 20.31 10.77
CA PRO A 202 -5.22 20.06 12.21
C PRO A 202 -4.19 19.17 12.92
N VAL A 203 -3.55 18.24 12.20
CA VAL A 203 -2.49 17.37 12.75
C VAL A 203 -1.27 18.12 13.29
N SER A 204 -1.06 19.40 12.93
CA SER A 204 0.01 20.23 13.50
C SER A 204 -0.15 20.44 15.01
N GLN A 205 -1.39 20.37 15.52
CA GLN A 205 -1.70 20.52 16.95
C GLN A 205 -1.72 19.19 17.70
N MET A 206 -1.49 18.07 17.02
CA MET A 206 -1.56 16.74 17.62
C MET A 206 -0.21 16.33 18.24
N GLU A 207 -0.28 15.83 19.47
CA GLU A 207 0.82 15.15 20.14
C GLU A 207 0.81 13.65 19.86
N PHE A 208 1.98 13.02 19.87
CA PHE A 208 2.15 11.60 19.58
C PHE A 208 3.31 10.98 20.38
N ASP A 209 3.24 9.68 20.64
CA ASP A 209 4.23 8.92 21.42
C ASP A 209 5.31 8.25 20.56
N VAL A 210 4.99 8.03 19.27
CA VAL A 210 5.86 7.31 18.33
C VAL A 210 5.81 7.97 16.96
N ILE A 211 6.97 8.12 16.32
CA ILE A 211 7.05 8.51 14.90
C ILE A 211 7.89 7.51 14.09
N ILE A 212 7.39 7.16 12.90
CA ILE A 212 8.03 6.23 11.96
C ILE A 212 8.29 6.94 10.63
N GLY A 213 9.55 7.04 10.25
CA GLY A 213 9.96 7.53 8.91
C GLY A 213 9.85 6.42 7.87
N ALA A 214 8.87 6.51 6.97
CA ALA A 214 8.62 5.57 5.87
C ALA A 214 8.54 6.29 4.49
N ASP A 215 9.14 7.48 4.39
CA ASP A 215 9.10 8.41 3.25
C ASP A 215 10.19 8.13 2.18
N GLY A 216 10.89 7.00 2.32
CA GLY A 216 11.90 6.50 1.38
C GLY A 216 13.25 7.22 1.51
N ARG A 217 13.93 7.47 0.37
CA ARG A 217 15.28 8.07 0.37
C ARG A 217 15.35 9.46 1.00
N ARG A 218 14.22 10.18 1.08
CA ARG A 218 14.14 11.48 1.76
C ARG A 218 14.56 11.32 3.21
N ASN A 219 13.87 10.47 3.98
CA ASN A 219 14.08 10.23 5.40
C ASN A 219 14.24 11.57 6.14
N THR A 220 13.09 12.25 6.27
CA THR A 220 12.93 13.58 6.88
C THR A 220 13.16 13.64 8.39
N LEU A 221 13.39 12.50 9.06
CA LEU A 221 13.67 12.48 10.50
C LEU A 221 15.16 12.77 10.78
N PRO A 222 15.47 13.78 11.62
CA PRO A 222 16.85 14.09 12.01
C PRO A 222 17.43 13.03 12.96
N GLY A 223 18.74 13.08 13.21
CA GLY A 223 19.45 12.21 14.16
C GLY A 223 19.93 10.86 13.61
N PHE A 224 19.37 10.37 12.50
CA PHE A 224 19.74 9.07 11.92
C PHE A 224 20.95 9.18 10.97
N ARG A 225 22.15 8.84 11.48
CA ARG A 225 23.37 8.71 10.66
C ARG A 225 23.20 7.63 9.60
N ARG A 226 23.45 7.96 8.33
CA ARG A 226 23.39 7.02 7.20
C ARG A 226 24.78 6.50 6.86
N LYS A 227 24.87 5.23 6.46
CA LYS A 227 26.06 4.66 5.82
C LYS A 227 25.84 4.73 4.31
N GLU A 228 26.68 5.47 3.61
CA GLU A 228 26.70 5.46 2.15
C GLU A 228 27.70 4.40 1.67
N PHE A 229 27.25 3.50 0.80
CA PHE A 229 28.12 2.55 0.11
C PHE A 229 28.23 2.96 -1.35
N ARG A 230 29.44 3.33 -1.77
CA ARG A 230 29.73 3.71 -3.16
C ARG A 230 30.44 2.56 -3.85
N GLY A 231 29.70 1.77 -4.62
CA GLY A 231 30.24 0.74 -5.50
C GLY A 231 30.74 1.30 -6.84
N LYS A 232 30.93 0.40 -7.82
CA LYS A 232 31.12 0.77 -9.23
C LYS A 232 29.92 1.58 -9.75
N LEU A 233 30.13 2.36 -10.80
CA LEU A 233 29.03 3.05 -11.50
C LEU A 233 28.04 2.02 -12.04
N ALA A 234 26.77 2.15 -11.63
CA ALA A 234 25.67 1.33 -12.10
C ALA A 234 24.48 2.23 -12.46
N ILE A 235 23.88 2.02 -13.63
CA ILE A 235 22.74 2.77 -14.13
C ILE A 235 21.64 1.76 -14.44
N ALA A 236 20.49 1.87 -13.75
CA ALA A 236 19.32 1.03 -13.98
C ALA A 236 18.27 1.80 -14.77
N ILE A 237 17.71 1.17 -15.81
CA ILE A 237 16.63 1.71 -16.63
C ILE A 237 15.38 0.85 -16.40
N THR A 238 14.22 1.48 -16.17
CA THR A 238 12.94 0.78 -16.02
C THR A 238 11.93 1.31 -17.03
N ALA A 239 11.41 0.44 -17.90
CA ALA A 239 10.36 0.75 -18.85
C ALA A 239 9.03 0.12 -18.40
N ASN A 240 7.91 0.71 -18.83
CA ASN A 240 6.57 0.15 -18.62
C ASN A 240 5.80 0.27 -19.95
N PHE A 241 5.37 -0.85 -20.52
CA PHE A 241 4.60 -0.88 -21.77
C PHE A 241 3.12 -1.19 -21.50
N LYS A 242 2.23 -0.82 -22.43
CA LYS A 242 0.79 -1.06 -22.28
C LYS A 242 0.43 -2.50 -22.63
N ASN A 243 0.30 -3.35 -21.61
CA ASN A 243 -0.27 -4.69 -21.71
C ASN A 243 -1.79 -4.62 -22.01
N ARG A 244 -2.22 -5.13 -23.17
CA ARG A 244 -3.63 -5.19 -23.60
C ARG A 244 -4.34 -6.47 -23.18
N ASN A 245 -3.66 -7.41 -22.54
CA ASN A 245 -4.17 -8.71 -22.07
C ASN A 245 -4.66 -9.61 -23.23
N THR A 246 -4.04 -9.51 -24.40
CA THR A 246 -4.32 -10.40 -25.54
C THR A 246 -3.72 -11.80 -25.33
N SER A 247 -4.26 -12.81 -26.02
CA SER A 247 -3.73 -14.18 -25.99
C SER A 247 -2.31 -14.32 -26.58
N ALA A 248 -1.80 -13.31 -27.28
CA ALA A 248 -0.41 -13.26 -27.74
C ALA A 248 0.51 -12.71 -26.64
N GLU A 249 0.15 -11.57 -26.03
CA GLU A 249 0.90 -11.01 -24.88
C GLU A 249 0.96 -12.01 -23.71
N ALA A 250 -0.12 -12.73 -23.43
CA ALA A 250 -0.20 -13.70 -22.33
C ALA A 250 0.60 -15.01 -22.54
N LYS A 251 1.22 -15.19 -23.72
CA LYS A 251 2.11 -16.33 -24.01
C LYS A 251 3.60 -15.98 -23.91
N VAL A 252 3.93 -14.69 -23.74
CA VAL A 252 5.33 -14.27 -23.56
C VAL A 252 5.73 -14.61 -22.13
N GLU A 253 6.86 -15.31 -21.97
CA GLU A 253 7.37 -15.71 -20.66
C GLU A 253 8.00 -14.52 -19.92
N GLU A 254 7.84 -14.49 -18.59
CA GLU A 254 8.50 -13.51 -17.72
C GLU A 254 10.01 -13.78 -17.61
N ILE A 255 10.79 -12.72 -17.40
CA ILE A 255 12.23 -12.83 -17.15
C ILE A 255 12.51 -12.41 -15.71
N SER A 256 12.61 -13.41 -14.82
CA SER A 256 12.79 -13.26 -13.36
C SER A 256 14.16 -12.73 -12.92
N GLY A 257 14.98 -12.25 -13.86
CA GLY A 257 16.36 -11.80 -13.63
C GLY A 257 17.36 -12.61 -14.45
N VAL A 258 17.75 -12.05 -15.60
CA VAL A 258 18.85 -12.54 -16.43
C VAL A 258 20.07 -11.66 -16.18
N ALA A 259 21.01 -12.16 -15.39
CA ALA A 259 22.29 -11.51 -15.15
C ALA A 259 23.31 -11.91 -16.23
N PHE A 260 24.15 -10.95 -16.65
CA PHE A 260 25.17 -11.13 -17.68
C PHE A 260 26.05 -12.35 -17.42
N ILE A 261 26.46 -12.57 -16.17
CA ILE A 261 27.34 -13.67 -15.74
C ILE A 261 26.81 -15.05 -16.19
N PHE A 262 25.49 -15.26 -16.15
CA PHE A 262 24.86 -16.53 -16.48
C PHE A 262 24.39 -16.64 -17.94
N ASN A 263 24.19 -15.51 -18.63
CA ASN A 263 23.60 -15.47 -19.98
C ASN A 263 24.41 -14.58 -20.94
N GLN A 264 25.73 -14.72 -20.90
CA GLN A 264 26.66 -13.89 -21.70
C GLN A 264 26.31 -13.89 -23.19
N ARG A 265 25.92 -15.05 -23.75
CA ARG A 265 25.55 -15.21 -25.16
C ARG A 265 24.39 -14.29 -25.55
N PHE A 266 23.29 -14.27 -24.77
CA PHE A 266 22.13 -13.41 -25.02
C PHE A 266 22.52 -11.93 -25.06
N PHE A 267 23.36 -11.47 -24.12
CA PHE A 267 23.80 -10.08 -24.10
C PHE A 267 24.80 -9.74 -25.21
N GLN A 268 25.62 -10.70 -25.66
CA GLN A 268 26.50 -10.53 -26.83
C GLN A 268 25.70 -10.43 -28.13
N GLU A 269 24.70 -11.29 -28.33
CA GLU A 269 23.79 -11.24 -29.48
C GLU A 269 23.00 -9.92 -29.48
N LEU A 270 22.39 -9.54 -28.35
CA LEU A 270 21.70 -8.25 -28.18
C LEU A 270 22.60 -7.04 -28.53
N ARG A 271 23.87 -7.05 -28.11
CA ARG A 271 24.86 -6.02 -28.43
C ARG A 271 25.14 -5.94 -29.95
N GLN A 272 25.29 -7.09 -30.61
CA GLN A 272 25.56 -7.15 -32.05
C GLN A 272 24.37 -6.62 -32.87
N GLU A 273 23.14 -6.96 -32.49
CA GLU A 273 21.94 -6.55 -33.24
C GLU A 273 21.55 -5.08 -33.00
N THR A 274 21.72 -4.57 -31.78
CA THR A 274 21.17 -3.24 -31.40
C THR A 274 22.20 -2.12 -31.33
N GLY A 275 23.50 -2.43 -31.41
CA GLY A 275 24.57 -1.45 -31.23
C GLY A 275 24.68 -0.87 -29.81
N SER A 276 24.01 -1.49 -28.81
CA SER A 276 24.05 -1.07 -27.41
C SER A 276 25.50 -1.02 -26.89
N SER A 277 26.03 0.19 -26.73
CA SER A 277 27.45 0.42 -26.49
C SER A 277 27.86 0.23 -25.04
N GLU A 278 29.07 -0.30 -24.83
CA GLU A 278 29.79 -0.09 -23.58
C GLU A 278 30.13 1.40 -23.41
N PRO A 279 30.10 1.94 -22.18
CA PRO A 279 30.84 3.16 -21.90
C PRO A 279 32.33 2.85 -22.05
N ALA A 280 32.98 3.48 -23.03
CA ALA A 280 34.39 3.23 -23.35
C ALA A 280 35.31 3.47 -22.13
N GLY A 281 36.16 2.48 -21.81
CA GLY A 281 37.24 2.63 -20.82
C GLY A 281 37.22 1.72 -19.59
N LEU A 282 36.33 0.72 -19.51
CA LEU A 282 36.31 -0.26 -18.40
C LEU A 282 36.62 -1.67 -18.90
N THR A 283 37.83 -2.16 -18.62
CA THR A 283 38.29 -3.53 -18.90
C THR A 283 37.70 -4.62 -18.00
N GLU A 284 36.68 -4.26 -17.20
CA GLU A 284 35.84 -5.18 -16.44
C GLU A 284 34.38 -4.82 -16.71
N THR A 285 33.65 -5.71 -17.38
CA THR A 285 32.25 -5.47 -17.78
C THR A 285 31.38 -5.18 -16.55
N PRO A 286 30.62 -4.06 -16.53
CA PRO A 286 29.60 -3.85 -15.51
C PRO A 286 28.49 -4.89 -15.71
N GLY A 287 28.07 -5.53 -14.61
CA GLY A 287 27.03 -6.56 -14.66
C GLY A 287 25.70 -5.99 -15.16
N LEU A 288 25.34 -6.31 -16.41
CA LEU A 288 23.99 -6.09 -16.89
C LEU A 288 23.04 -7.10 -16.23
N GLU A 289 21.92 -6.61 -15.72
CA GLU A 289 20.79 -7.43 -15.28
C GLU A 289 19.54 -6.95 -16.03
N LEU A 290 18.83 -7.90 -16.64
CA LEU A 290 17.54 -7.66 -17.29
C LEU A 290 16.44 -8.40 -16.53
N SER A 291 15.34 -7.73 -16.26
CA SER A 291 14.10 -8.35 -15.79
C SER A 291 12.91 -7.79 -16.55
N LEU A 292 11.95 -8.66 -16.87
CA LEU A 292 10.70 -8.35 -17.54
C LEU A 292 9.56 -9.03 -16.77
N THR A 293 8.57 -8.23 -16.39
CA THR A 293 7.38 -8.57 -15.58
C THR A 293 6.15 -7.89 -16.18
#